data_AF-A0A352PTB3-F1
#
_entry.id   AF-A0A352PTB3-F1
#
_cell.length_a   1.000
_cell.length_b   1.000
_cell.length_c   1.000
_cell.angle_alpha   90.00
_cell.angle_beta   90.00
_cell.angle_gamma   90.00
#
_symmetry.space_group_name_H-M   'P 1'
#
loop_
_entity.id
_entity.type
_entity.pdbx_description
1 polymer ?
#
loop_
_entity_poly.entity_id
_entity_poly.type
_entity_poly.pdbx_seq_one_letter_code
_entity_poly.pdbx_strand_id
1 'polypeptide(L)' 'MVEDWSGEIEPVNTMETLLPVSDADAGGTLVPVWLQSRLSEVGTLELWCVSRDGEHRWKLEFNLREHEGA' A
#
# COMPACT_ATOMS: atom_id res chain seq x y z
N MET A 1 6.64 -21.31 2.18
CA MET A 1 7.61 -20.79 3.15
C MET A 1 8.79 -20.36 2.32
N VAL A 2 9.08 -19.07 2.25
CA VAL A 2 10.20 -18.62 1.41
C VAL A 2 11.46 -18.64 2.27
N GLU A 3 12.47 -19.35 1.79
CA GLU A 3 13.76 -19.54 2.46
C GLU A 3 14.56 -18.24 2.42
N ASP A 4 15.45 -18.09 3.39
CA ASP A 4 16.17 -16.87 3.80
C ASP A 4 16.64 -15.95 2.65
N TRP A 5 16.15 -14.71 2.65
CA TRP A 5 16.53 -13.64 1.70
C TRP A 5 17.62 -12.71 2.27
N SER A 6 18.22 -13.08 3.41
CA SER A 6 19.19 -12.22 4.09
C SER A 6 20.38 -11.87 3.18
N GLY A 7 20.56 -10.58 2.91
CA GLY A 7 21.61 -10.05 2.04
C GLY A 7 21.27 -9.95 0.55
N GLU A 8 20.11 -10.44 0.11
CA GLU A 8 19.66 -10.35 -1.30
C GLU A 8 18.64 -9.23 -1.54
N ILE A 9 17.94 -8.80 -0.49
CA ILE A 9 16.94 -7.73 -0.56
C ILE A 9 17.21 -6.67 0.49
N GLU A 10 17.00 -5.42 0.10
CA GLU A 10 17.03 -4.27 0.99
C GLU A 10 15.61 -3.80 1.29
N PRO A 11 15.32 -3.37 2.53
CA PRO A 11 14.05 -2.76 2.84
C PRO A 11 13.87 -1.48 2.02
N VAL A 12 12.69 -1.35 1.40
CA VAL A 12 12.28 -0.13 0.71
C VAL A 12 11.58 0.82 1.67
N ASN A 13 11.44 2.09 1.26
CA ASN A 13 10.62 3.04 2.00
C ASN A 13 9.20 2.50 2.20
N THR A 14 8.59 2.88 3.33
CA THR A 14 7.20 2.55 3.61
C THR A 14 6.30 3.07 2.50
N MET A 15 5.37 2.22 2.06
CA MET A 15 4.29 2.62 1.18
C MET A 15 3.04 2.90 2.00
N GLU A 16 2.45 4.06 1.80
CA GLU A 16 1.28 4.50 2.57
C GLU A 16 0.31 5.29 1.69
N THR A 17 -0.88 5.53 2.23
CA THR A 17 -1.92 6.33 1.59
C THR A 17 -2.86 6.89 2.67
N LEU A 18 -3.64 7.90 2.32
CA LEU A 18 -4.60 8.51 3.22
C LEU A 18 -6.02 8.09 2.84
N LEU A 19 -6.75 7.55 3.81
CA LEU A 19 -8.20 7.38 3.72
C LEU A 19 -8.87 8.62 4.31
N PRO A 20 -9.42 9.54 3.50
CA PRO A 20 -10.28 10.59 4.03
C PRO A 20 -11.53 9.94 4.63
N VAL A 21 -11.97 10.46 5.77
CA VAL A 21 -13.26 10.09 6.37
C VAL A 21 -14.36 10.41 5.36
N SER A 22 -15.21 9.43 5.09
CA SER A 22 -16.39 9.60 4.24
C SER A 22 -17.64 9.71 5.11
N ASP A 23 -18.74 10.24 4.58
CA ASP A 23 -20.02 10.21 5.30
C ASP A 23 -20.53 8.78 5.55
N ALA A 24 -20.03 7.80 4.79
CA ALA A 24 -20.37 6.39 4.93
C ALA A 24 -19.58 5.69 6.04
N ASP A 25 -18.35 6.15 6.33
CA ASP A 25 -17.43 5.52 7.28
C ASP A 25 -17.04 6.50 8.39
N ALA A 26 -17.52 6.29 9.60
CA ALA A 26 -17.08 7.06 10.76
C ALA A 26 -15.56 6.90 10.95
N GLY A 27 -14.88 7.99 11.32
CA GLY A 27 -13.44 7.95 11.61
C GLY A 27 -13.10 6.88 12.65
N GLY A 28 -12.07 6.08 12.35
CA GLY A 28 -11.66 4.93 13.19
C GLY A 28 -12.29 3.59 12.81
N THR A 29 -13.17 3.55 11.81
CA THR A 29 -13.70 2.30 11.25
C THR A 29 -12.59 1.51 10.55
N LEU A 30 -12.49 0.21 10.85
CA LEU A 30 -11.58 -0.70 10.14
C LEU A 30 -12.18 -1.08 8.79
N VAL A 31 -11.46 -0.78 7.71
CA VAL A 31 -11.87 -1.14 6.36
C VAL A 31 -11.08 -2.37 5.89
N PRO A 32 -11.72 -3.53 5.67
CA PRO A 32 -11.03 -4.70 5.15
C PRO A 32 -10.68 -4.50 3.67
N VAL A 33 -9.43 -4.78 3.31
CA VAL A 33 -8.92 -4.59 1.95
C VAL A 33 -8.19 -5.81 1.42
N TRP A 34 -8.18 -5.95 0.10
CA TRP A 34 -7.24 -6.78 -0.64
C TRP A 34 -6.08 -5.93 -1.14
N LEU A 35 -4.87 -6.49 -1.14
CA LEU A 35 -3.74 -5.89 -1.84
C LEU A 35 -3.80 -6.33 -3.31
N GLN A 36 -3.94 -5.37 -4.22
CA GLN A 36 -3.90 -5.60 -5.65
C GLN A 36 -2.59 -5.05 -6.22
N SER A 37 -1.96 -5.82 -7.10
CA SER A 37 -0.83 -5.37 -7.92
C SER A 37 -1.21 -5.28 -9.39
N ARG A 38 -0.65 -4.29 -10.09
CA ARG A 38 -0.80 -4.11 -11.53
C ARG A 38 0.53 -3.64 -12.13
N LEU A 39 0.93 -4.22 -13.25
CA LEU A 39 2.01 -3.67 -14.07
C LEU A 39 1.41 -2.70 -15.10
N SER A 40 1.91 -1.46 -15.14
CA SER A 40 1.50 -0.48 -16.15
C SER A 40 2.17 -0.75 -17.50
N GLU A 41 1.66 -0.15 -18.58
CA GLU A 41 2.24 -0.30 -19.93
C GLU A 41 3.68 0.23 -20.02
N VAL A 42 4.04 1.18 -19.16
CA VAL A 42 5.39 1.74 -19.06
C VAL A 42 6.29 0.97 -18.09
N GLY A 43 5.83 -0.18 -17.59
CA GLY A 43 6.63 -1.08 -16.74
C GLY A 43 6.68 -0.70 -15.26
N THR A 44 5.79 0.16 -14.78
CA THR A 44 5.71 0.52 -13.36
C THR A 44 4.83 -0.48 -12.61
N LEU A 45 5.31 -1.02 -11.50
CA LEU A 45 4.49 -1.78 -10.57
C LEU A 45 3.65 -0.82 -9.73
N GLU A 46 2.34 -0.94 -9.81
CA GLU A 46 1.39 -0.21 -8.98
C GLU A 46 0.77 -1.14 -7.94
N LEU A 47 0.61 -0.64 -6.72
CA LEU A 47 -0.04 -1.34 -5.61
C LEU A 47 -1.24 -0.54 -5.13
N TRP A 48 -2.32 -1.25 -4.82
CA TRP A 48 -3.58 -0.67 -4.39
C TRP A 48 -4.16 -1.47 -3.22
N CYS A 49 -4.71 -0.77 -2.24
CA CYS A 49 -5.68 -1.33 -1.31
C CYS A 49 -7.06 -1.24 -1.97
N VAL A 50 -7.72 -2.38 -2.18
CA VAL A 50 -9.07 -2.44 -2.76
C VAL A 50 -10.02 -2.92 -1.67
N SER A 51 -11.08 -2.16 -1.39
CA SER A 51 -12.09 -2.56 -0.42
C SER A 51 -12.63 -3.94 -0.76
N ARG A 52 -12.71 -4.81 0.24
CA ARG A 52 -13.33 -6.14 0.07
C ARG A 52 -14.84 -6.03 -0.07
N ASP A 53 -15.43 -5.09 0.67
CA ASP A 53 -16.87 -5.04 0.92
C ASP A 53 -17.54 -3.81 0.24
N GLY A 54 -16.78 -3.00 -0.50
CA GLY A 54 -17.26 -1.81 -1.21
C GLY A 54 -16.48 -1.50 -2.48
N GLU A 55 -16.77 -0.37 -3.13
CA GLU A 55 -16.18 -0.01 -4.44
C GLU A 55 -14.90 0.83 -4.33
N HIS A 56 -14.51 1.19 -3.10
CA HIS A 56 -13.36 2.07 -2.87
C HIS A 56 -12.02 1.37 -3.14
N ARG A 57 -11.07 2.14 -3.67
CA ARG A 57 -9.68 1.71 -3.83
C ARG A 57 -8.74 2.87 -3.55
N TRP A 58 -7.58 2.57 -2.99
CA TRP A 58 -6.58 3.55 -2.58
C TRP A 58 -5.21 3.13 -3.10
N LYS A 59 -4.55 4.02 -3.86
CA LYS A 59 -3.22 3.78 -4.39
C LYS A 59 -2.21 3.87 -3.24
N LEU A 60 -1.32 2.89 -3.14
CA LEU A 60 -0.17 2.95 -2.26
C LEU A 60 0.97 3.64 -3.00
N GLU A 61 1.59 4.61 -2.33
CA GLU A 61 2.73 5.35 -2.87
C GLU A 61 3.87 5.33 -1.86
N PHE A 62 5.11 5.31 -2.34
CA PHE A 62 6.27 5.39 -1.46
C PHE A 62 6.32 6.73 -0.76
N ASN A 63 6.52 6.72 0.56
CA ASN A 63 6.91 7.92 1.25
C ASN A 63 8.38 8.24 0.88
N LEU A 64 8.56 9.30 0.09
CA LEU A 64 9.87 9.77 -0.38
C LEU A 64 10.56 10.72 0.58
N ARG A 65 9.92 11.05 1.72
CA ARG A 65 10.57 11.84 2.77
C ARG A 65 11.58 10.92 3.43
N GLU A 66 12.86 11.26 3.31
CA GLU A 66 13.93 10.53 3.97
C GLU A 66 13.63 10.43 5.48
N HIS A 67 13.48 9.21 5.97
CA HIS A 67 13.88 8.93 7.34
C HIS A 67 15.37 8.63 7.26
N GLU A 68 16.21 9.66 7.39
CA GLU A 68 17.60 9.42 7.80
C GLU A 68 17.58 8.63 9.11
N GLY A 69 18.00 7.37 9.05
CA GLY A 69 18.30 6.57 10.23
C GLY A 69 17.28 5.48 10.56
N ALA A 70 17.64 4.25 10.20
CA ALA A 70 17.51 3.10 11.08
C ALA A 70 18.92 2.57 11.36
#